data_AF-A0A6M1ZZU3-F1
#
_entry.id   AF-A0A6M1ZZU3-F1
#
_cell.length_a   1.000
_cell.length_b   1.000
_cell.length_c   1.000
_cell.angle_alpha   90.00
_cell.angle_beta   90.00
_cell.angle_gamma   90.00
#
_symmetry.space_group_name_H-M   'P 1'
#
loop_
_entity.id
_entity.type
_entity.pdbx_description
1 polymer ?
#
loop_
_entity_poly.entity_id
_entity_poly.type
_entity_poly.pdbx_seq_one_letter_code
_entity_poly.pdbx_strand_id
1 'polypeptide(L)'
;MAGKTKDERYIIRFYEMAVERGDPTTPLNRDDVGRTIGFSPKVVKTICTLLGQANFIKKEDGEDISLTQNGIRLVEELRGQ
;
A
#
# COMPACT_ATOMS: atom_id res chain seq x y z
N MET A 1 -10.02 9.07 19.07
CA MET A 1 -9.71 8.77 17.66
C MET A 1 -8.35 8.09 17.64
N ALA A 2 -8.30 6.78 17.43
CA ALA A 2 -7.03 6.09 17.25
C ALA A 2 -6.46 6.51 15.88
N GLY A 3 -5.22 6.98 15.84
CA GLY A 3 -4.58 7.32 14.57
C GLY A 3 -4.38 6.07 13.71
N LYS A 4 -4.42 6.24 12.38
CA LYS A 4 -4.18 5.15 11.43
C LYS A 4 -2.83 4.47 11.69
N THR A 5 -2.78 3.15 11.62
CA THR A 5 -1.57 2.35 11.79
C THR A 5 -0.56 2.62 10.66
N LYS A 6 0.65 2.06 10.76
CA LYS A 6 1.67 2.27 9.71
C LYS A 6 1.27 1.58 8.40
N ASP A 7 0.77 0.38 8.49
CA ASP A 7 0.23 -0.43 7.39
C ASP A 7 -0.98 0.24 6.74
N GLU A 8 -1.93 0.77 7.52
CA GLU A 8 -3.07 1.54 7.00
C GLU A 8 -2.61 2.80 6.24
N ARG A 9 -1.69 3.58 6.83
CA ARG A 9 -1.13 4.76 6.15
C ARG A 9 -0.41 4.40 4.85
N TYR A 10 0.32 3.29 4.85
CA TYR A 10 1.03 2.81 3.68
C TYR A 10 0.08 2.39 2.55
N ILE A 11 -0.93 1.56 2.85
CA ILE A 11 -1.83 1.05 1.82
C ILE A 11 -2.75 2.16 1.24
N ILE A 12 -3.15 3.13 2.07
CA ILE A 12 -3.87 4.32 1.59
C ILE A 12 -2.99 5.13 0.65
N ARG A 13 -1.73 5.40 1.04
CA ARG A 13 -0.82 6.16 0.18
C ARG A 13 -0.52 5.44 -1.14
N PHE A 14 -0.38 4.12 -1.07
CA PHE A 14 -0.20 3.28 -2.25
C PHE A 14 -1.38 3.48 -3.22
N TYR A 15 -2.62 3.35 -2.71
CA TYR A 15 -3.83 3.52 -3.51
C TYR A 15 -3.90 4.89 -4.18
N GLU A 16 -3.63 5.96 -3.42
CA GLU A 16 -3.61 7.33 -3.95
C GLU A 16 -2.64 7.47 -5.13
N MET A 17 -1.40 7.01 -4.95
CA MET A 17 -0.37 7.07 -5.99
C MET A 17 -0.72 6.22 -7.21
N ALA A 18 -1.39 5.08 -7.03
CA ALA A 18 -1.80 4.21 -8.12
C ALA A 18 -2.94 4.87 -8.93
N VAL A 19 -3.93 5.45 -8.24
CA VAL A 19 -5.03 6.22 -8.86
C VAL A 19 -4.50 7.46 -9.60
N GLU A 20 -3.51 8.16 -9.04
CA GLU A 20 -2.83 9.29 -9.71
C GLU A 20 -2.16 8.86 -11.04
N ARG A 21 -1.82 7.57 -11.20
CA ARG A 21 -1.28 6.99 -12.44
C ARG A 21 -2.33 6.37 -13.37
N GLY A 22 -3.61 6.41 -12.98
CA GLY A 22 -4.75 6.06 -13.83
C GLY A 22 -5.56 4.84 -13.37
N ASP A 23 -5.00 3.95 -12.55
CA ASP A 23 -5.70 2.75 -12.06
C ASP A 23 -5.19 2.30 -10.68
N PRO A 24 -6.06 1.95 -9.71
CA PRO A 24 -5.64 1.54 -8.36
C PRO A 24 -4.83 0.23 -8.31
N THR A 25 -4.80 -0.56 -9.38
CA THR A 25 -3.97 -1.75 -9.53
C THR A 25 -2.67 -1.49 -10.28
N THR A 26 -2.38 -0.23 -10.66
CA THR A 26 -1.12 0.16 -11.28
C THR A 26 0.05 -0.28 -10.39
N PRO A 27 1.00 -1.08 -10.90
CA PRO A 27 2.19 -1.45 -10.15
C PRO A 27 3.03 -0.23 -9.77
N LEU A 28 3.47 -0.18 -8.51
CA LEU A 28 4.36 0.86 -8.00
C LEU A 28 5.51 0.24 -7.24
N ASN A 29 6.67 0.89 -7.32
CA ASN A 29 7.81 0.58 -6.49
C ASN A 29 7.47 0.81 -5.01
N ARG A 30 7.59 -0.25 -4.19
CA ARG A 30 7.21 -0.21 -2.77
C ARG A 30 8.01 0.81 -1.95
N ASP A 31 9.29 1.00 -2.29
CA ASP A 31 10.19 1.88 -1.53
C ASP A 31 9.90 3.35 -1.84
N ASP A 32 9.49 3.65 -3.08
CA ASP A 32 9.06 5.00 -3.46
C ASP A 32 7.79 5.40 -2.72
N VAL A 33 6.80 4.51 -2.63
CA VAL A 33 5.57 4.74 -1.84
C VAL A 33 5.93 5.03 -0.37
N GLY A 34 6.75 4.18 0.24
CA GLY A 34 7.19 4.35 1.62
C GLY A 34 7.95 5.66 1.87
N ARG A 35 8.78 6.10 0.91
CA ARG A 35 9.51 7.35 0.99
C ARG A 35 8.60 8.56 1.08
N THR A 36 7.47 8.56 0.36
CA THR A 36 6.52 9.70 0.38
C THR A 36 5.87 9.93 1.75
N ILE A 37 5.86 8.91 2.63
CA ILE A 37 5.32 9.00 3.99
C ILE A 37 6.41 8.84 5.06
N GLY A 38 7.69 8.99 4.68
CA GLY A 38 8.83 8.99 5.59
C GLY A 38 9.16 7.62 6.21
N PHE A 39 8.79 6.51 5.55
CA PHE A 39 9.12 5.17 6.03
C PHE A 39 10.47 4.70 5.51
N SER A 40 11.24 4.03 6.38
CA SER A 40 12.51 3.41 5.98
C SER A 40 12.25 2.12 5.18
N PRO A 41 13.19 1.68 4.31
CA PRO A 41 13.05 0.45 3.54
C PRO A 41 12.76 -0.79 4.42
N LYS A 42 13.33 -0.84 5.64
CA LYS A 42 13.04 -1.90 6.61
C LYS A 42 11.56 -1.93 7.01
N VAL A 43 10.97 -0.76 7.28
CA VAL A 43 9.55 -0.64 7.65
C VAL A 43 8.66 -1.03 6.46
N VAL A 44 8.98 -0.53 5.26
CA VAL A 44 8.27 -0.87 4.02
C VAL A 44 8.25 -2.37 3.79
N LYS A 45 9.41 -3.04 3.90
CA LYS A 45 9.52 -4.49 3.74
C LYS A 45 8.64 -5.25 4.73
N THR A 46 8.66 -4.87 6.01
CA THR A 46 7.79 -5.49 7.03
C THR A 46 6.31 -5.31 6.71
N ILE A 47 5.89 -4.09 6.35
CA ILE A 47 4.50 -3.80 5.98
C ILE A 47 4.08 -4.62 4.75
N CYS A 48 4.91 -4.64 3.70
CA CYS A 48 4.60 -5.39 2.48
C CYS A 48 4.51 -6.91 2.75
N THR A 49 5.32 -7.45 3.66
CA THR A 49 5.17 -8.86 4.08
C THR A 49 3.81 -9.10 4.73
N LEU A 50 3.37 -8.24 5.65
CA LEU A 50 2.08 -8.38 6.34
C LEU A 50 0.90 -8.23 5.36
N LEU A 51 0.92 -7.18 4.53
CA LEU A 51 -0.12 -6.93 3.53
C LEU A 51 -0.17 -8.03 2.46
N GLY A 52 0.98 -8.58 2.08
CA GLY A 52 1.05 -9.70 1.13
C GLY A 52 0.50 -11.00 1.73
N GLN A 53 0.83 -11.32 2.99
CA GLN A 53 0.26 -12.47 3.70
C GLN A 53 -1.26 -12.36 3.86
N ALA A 54 -1.78 -11.14 4.03
CA ALA A 54 -3.22 -10.87 4.09
C ALA A 54 -3.90 -10.77 2.71
N ASN A 55 -3.17 -10.98 1.61
CA ASN A 55 -3.67 -10.85 0.24
C ASN A 55 -4.24 -9.45 -0.08
N PHE A 56 -3.69 -8.39 0.50
CA PHE A 56 -4.03 -7.00 0.17
C PHE A 56 -3.15 -6.40 -0.93
N ILE A 57 -1.93 -6.90 -1.06
CA ILE A 57 -1.02 -6.57 -2.16
C ILE A 57 -0.53 -7.87 -2.81
N LYS A 58 -0.14 -7.77 -4.08
CA LYS A 58 0.61 -8.82 -4.77
C LYS A 58 1.95 -8.29 -5.27
N LYS A 59 2.94 -9.18 -5.32
CA LYS A 59 4.26 -8.88 -5.86
C LYS A 59 4.21 -8.95 -7.39
N GLU A 60 4.82 -7.97 -8.04
CA GLU A 60 5.05 -7.94 -9.48
C GLU A 60 6.56 -8.14 -9.75
N ASP A 61 7.11 -7.46 -10.76
CA ASP A 61 8.52 -7.53 -11.09
C ASP A 61 9.40 -6.70 -10.14
N GLY A 62 10.50 -7.29 -9.69
CA GLY A 62 11.47 -6.60 -8.83
C GLY A 62 10.88 -6.14 -7.49
N GLU A 63 10.86 -4.81 -7.31
CA GLU A 63 10.36 -4.12 -6.11
C GLU A 63 8.96 -3.52 -6.30
N ASP A 64 8.34 -3.79 -7.45
CA ASP A 64 6.99 -3.35 -7.75
C ASP A 64 5.96 -4.29 -7.12
N ILE A 65 4.90 -3.68 -6.61
CA ILE A 65 3.73 -4.36 -6.04
C ILE A 65 2.48 -3.72 -6.61
N SER A 66 1.34 -4.40 -6.56
CA SER A 66 0.03 -3.85 -6.92
C SER A 66 -1.02 -4.20 -5.85
N LEU A 67 -2.10 -3.43 -5.76
CA LEU A 67 -3.23 -3.77 -4.91
C LEU A 67 -4.01 -4.94 -5.48
N THR A 68 -4.45 -5.83 -4.60
CA THR A 68 -5.51 -6.79 -4.94
C THR A 68 -6.88 -6.13 -4.78
N GLN A 69 -7.94 -6.81 -5.19
CA GLN A 69 -9.31 -6.38 -4.92
C GLN A 69 -9.61 -6.26 -3.43
N ASN A 70 -9.00 -7.11 -2.59
CA ASN A 70 -9.15 -7.01 -1.13
C ASN A 70 -8.43 -5.77 -0.58
N GLY A 71 -7.26 -5.43 -1.14
CA GLY A 71 -6.53 -4.22 -0.75
C GLY A 71 -7.28 -2.94 -1.09
N ILE A 72 -7.93 -2.91 -2.27
CA ILE A 72 -8.79 -1.78 -2.68
C ILE A 72 -9.95 -1.60 -1.70
N ARG A 73 -10.69 -2.68 -1.40
CA ARG A 73 -11.81 -2.65 -0.44
C ARG A 73 -11.38 -2.18 0.95
N LEU A 74 -10.23 -2.67 1.44
CA LEU A 74 -9.68 -2.23 2.71
C LEU A 74 -9.43 -0.71 2.72
N VAL A 75 -8.85 -0.16 1.65
CA VAL A 75 -8.62 1.30 1.56
C VAL A 75 -9.93 2.08 1.53
N GLU A 76 -10.92 1.61 0.80
CA GLU A 76 -12.26 2.23 0.75
C GLU A 76 -12.90 2.25 2.15
N GLU A 77 -12.81 1.15 2.90
CA GLU A 77 -13.29 1.07 4.28
C GLU A 77 -12.53 2.03 5.21
N LEU A 78 -11.19 2.09 5.13
CA LEU A 78 -10.35 2.95 5.97
C LEU A 78 -10.51 4.45 5.70
N ARG A 79 -10.95 4.82 4.49
CA ARG A 79 -11.24 6.22 4.11
C ARG A 79 -12.63 6.68 4.54
N GLY A 80 -13.54 5.75 4.81
CA GLY A 80 -14.87 6.03 5.37
C GLY A 80 -14.89 6.19 6.90
N GLN A 81 -13.78 5.94 7.58
CA GLN A 81 -13.60 6.04 9.04
C GLN A 81 -13.08 7.40 9.51
#